data_AF-A0A9C7G657-F1
#
_entry.id   AF-A0A9C7G657-F1
#
_cell.length_a   1.000
_cell.length_b   1.000
_cell.length_c   1.000
_cell.angle_alpha   90.00
_cell.angle_beta   90.00
_cell.angle_gamma   90.00
#
_symmetry.space_group_name_H-M   'P 1'
#
loop_
_entity.id
_entity.type
_entity.pdbx_description
1 polymer ?
#
loop_
_entity_poly.entity_id
_entity_poly.type
_entity_poly.pdbx_seq_one_letter_code
_entity_poly.pdbx_strand_id
1 'polypeptide(L)' 'MAYNNKPKPDDRSDNAEKLQSMIQDTIQNMEEAEESLEFANDDTQRAQIEAKNERRRDSIDAMRAEVKDESNAQGNQYE' A
#
# COMPACT_ATOMS: atom_id res chain seq x y z
N MET A 1 2.63 35.15 27.60
CA MET A 1 1.98 34.78 26.33
C MET A 1 1.72 33.29 26.39
N ALA A 2 0.46 32.86 26.51
CA ALA A 2 0.13 31.44 26.52
C ALA A 2 0.22 30.93 25.08
N TYR A 3 1.22 30.08 24.79
CA TYR A 3 1.30 29.39 23.52
C TYR A 3 0.20 28.33 23.51
N ASN A 4 -0.95 28.65 22.91
CA ASN A 4 -1.95 27.66 22.55
C ASN A 4 -1.39 26.77 21.44
N ASN A 5 -0.53 25.82 21.82
CA ASN A 5 -0.06 24.76 20.94
C ASN A 5 -1.16 23.69 20.88
N LYS A 6 -2.29 24.02 20.26
CA LYS A 6 -3.34 23.04 19.98
C LYS A 6 -2.81 22.22 18.80
N PRO A 7 -2.49 20.92 18.96
CA PRO A 7 -2.10 20.10 17.82
C PRO A 7 -3.20 20.22 16.77
N LYS A 8 -2.82 20.46 15.51
CA LYS A 8 -3.78 20.31 14.42
C LYS A 8 -4.30 18.86 14.48
N PRO A 9 -5.61 18.62 14.26
CA PRO A 9 -6.05 17.25 14.03
C PRO A 9 -5.19 16.70 12.90
N ASP A 10 -4.51 15.58 13.15
CA ASP A 10 -3.75 14.89 12.11
C ASP A 10 -4.74 14.58 10.99
N ASP A 11 -4.50 15.17 9.83
CA ASP A 11 -5.32 14.94 8.66
C ASP A 11 -4.95 13.58 8.08
N ARG A 12 -5.46 12.52 8.70
CA ARG A 12 -5.20 11.12 8.32
C ARG A 12 -5.74 10.75 6.93
N SER A 13 -6.42 11.68 6.25
CA SER A 13 -6.91 11.45 4.89
C SER A 13 -5.75 11.28 3.90
N ASP A 14 -4.61 11.92 4.16
CA ASP A 14 -3.43 11.83 3.31
C ASP A 14 -2.78 10.43 3.34
N ASN A 15 -2.83 9.74 4.48
CA ASN A 15 -2.30 8.39 4.64
C ASN A 15 -3.09 7.37 3.83
N ALA A 16 -4.43 7.47 3.83
CA ALA A 16 -5.28 6.59 3.03
C ALA A 16 -5.03 6.80 1.52
N GLU A 17 -4.91 8.05 1.07
CA GLU A 17 -4.59 8.37 -0.33
C GLU A 17 -3.21 7.86 -0.75
N LYS A 18 -2.19 8.05 0.10
CA LYS A 18 -0.83 7.52 -0.14
C LYS A 18 -0.82 5.99 -0.21
N LEU A 19 -1.51 5.32 0.71
CA LEU A 19 -1.62 3.86 0.72
C LEU A 19 -2.32 3.35 -0.55
N GLN A 20 -3.39 4.02 -0.99
CA GLN A 20 -4.06 3.69 -2.24
C GLN A 20 -3.14 3.84 -3.45
N SER A 21 -2.36 4.93 -3.53
CA SER A 21 -1.36 5.11 -4.60
C SER A 21 -0.33 3.97 -4.58
N MET A 22 0.23 3.66 -3.41
CA MET A 22 1.22 2.58 -3.29
C MET A 22 0.65 1.20 -3.67
N ILE A 23 -0.62 0.94 -3.34
CA ILE A 23 -1.30 -0.29 -3.77
C ILE A 23 -1.37 -0.35 -5.30
N GLN A 24 -1.80 0.73 -5.96
CA GLN A 24 -1.91 0.76 -7.42
C GLN A 24 -0.55 0.60 -8.09
N ASP A 25 0.46 1.33 -7.62
CA ASP A 25 1.84 1.20 -8.12
C ASP A 25 2.35 -0.23 -7.94
N THR A 26 2.04 -0.88 -6.82
CA THR A 26 2.47 -2.25 -6.55
C THR A 26 1.77 -3.25 -7.47
N ILE A 27 0.47 -3.07 -7.74
CA ILE A 27 -0.29 -3.90 -8.68
C ILE A 27 0.29 -3.77 -10.09
N GLN A 28 0.51 -2.54 -10.57
CA GLN A 28 1.11 -2.31 -11.88
C GLN A 28 2.50 -2.95 -11.99
N ASN A 29 3.34 -2.81 -10.95
CA ASN A 29 4.65 -3.48 -10.89
C ASN A 29 4.58 -5.01 -10.83
N MET A 30 3.45 -5.59 -10.42
CA MET A 30 3.23 -7.03 -10.48
C MET A 30 2.83 -7.44 -11.89
N GLU A 31 1.89 -6.74 -12.51
CA GLU A 31 1.44 -6.99 -13.88
C GLU A 31 2.60 -6.88 -14.87
N GLU A 32 3.38 -5.80 -14.81
CA GLU A 32 4.58 -5.63 -15.65
C GLU A 32 5.61 -6.75 -15.43
N ALA A 33 5.74 -7.24 -14.19
CA ALA A 33 6.62 -8.35 -13.89
C ALA A 33 6.07 -9.69 -14.43
N GLU A 34 4.75 -9.90 -14.38
CA GLU A 34 4.10 -11.07 -14.98
C GLU A 34 4.20 -11.06 -16.51
N GLU A 35 4.04 -9.91 -17.16
CA GLU A 35 4.29 -9.78 -18.61
C GLU A 35 5.75 -10.11 -18.96
N SER A 36 6.71 -9.70 -18.12
CA SER A 36 8.11 -10.04 -18.33
C SER A 36 8.42 -11.54 -18.23
N LEU A 37 7.57 -12.34 -17.54
CA LEU A 37 7.72 -13.79 -17.47
C LEU A 37 7.54 -14.46 -18.83
N GLU A 38 6.76 -13.88 -19.74
CA GLU A 38 6.57 -14.42 -21.09
C GLU A 38 7.89 -14.47 -21.88
N PHE A 39 8.79 -13.52 -21.60
CA PHE A 39 10.09 -13.40 -22.25
C PHE A 39 11.24 -13.99 -21.42
N ALA A 40 10.98 -14.45 -20.20
CA ALA A 40 11.98 -15.01 -19.31
C ALA A 40 12.36 -16.44 -19.75
N ASN A 41 13.60 -16.60 -20.20
CA ASN A 41 14.14 -17.89 -20.64
C ASN A 41 14.81 -18.70 -19.52
N ASP A 42 14.99 -18.11 -18.33
CA ASP A 42 15.62 -18.73 -17.18
C ASP A 42 14.59 -19.05 -16.09
N ASP A 43 14.49 -20.33 -15.73
CA ASP A 43 13.59 -20.81 -14.67
C ASP A 43 13.89 -20.15 -13.32
N THR A 44 15.15 -19.79 -13.07
CA THR A 44 15.54 -19.09 -11.83
C THR A 44 14.95 -17.69 -11.80
N GLN A 45 15.06 -16.95 -12.91
CA GLN A 45 14.46 -15.62 -13.06
C GLN A 45 12.93 -15.68 -12.89
N ARG A 46 12.27 -16.69 -13.47
CA ARG A 46 10.82 -16.89 -13.34
C ARG A 46 10.40 -17.10 -11.89
N ALA A 47 11.06 -18.03 -11.19
CA ALA A 47 10.79 -18.31 -9.78
C ALA A 47 11.03 -17.08 -8.88
N GLN A 48 12.04 -16.26 -9.18
CA GLN A 48 12.30 -15.01 -8.44
C GLN A 48 11.20 -13.97 -8.63
N ILE A 49 10.70 -13.80 -9.86
CA ILE A 49 9.61 -12.88 -10.17
C ILE A 49 8.32 -13.34 -9.46
N GLU A 50 7.98 -14.63 -9.57
CA GLU A 50 6.81 -15.21 -8.89
C GLU A 50 6.89 -15.03 -7.36
N ALA A 51 8.03 -15.37 -6.74
CA ALA A 51 8.23 -15.17 -5.30
C ALA A 51 8.21 -13.70 -4.87
N LYS A 52 8.58 -12.77 -5.76
CA LYS A 52 8.45 -11.33 -5.50
C LYS A 52 7.00 -10.89 -5.59
N ASN A 53 6.25 -11.40 -6.55
CA ASN A 53 4.83 -11.09 -6.71
C ASN A 53 3.99 -11.65 -5.56
N GLU A 54 4.29 -12.85 -5.06
CA GLU A 54 3.67 -13.39 -3.84
C GLU A 54 3.87 -12.45 -2.63
N ARG A 55 5.10 -12.00 -2.37
CA ARG A 55 5.36 -11.05 -1.28
C ARG A 55 4.66 -9.69 -1.48
N ARG A 56 4.47 -9.26 -2.73
CA ARG A 56 3.71 -8.04 -3.04
C ARG A 56 2.22 -8.22 -2.75
N ARG A 57 1.64 -9.40 -2.97
CA ARG A 57 0.25 -9.72 -2.61
C ARG A 57 0.04 -9.56 -1.10
N ASP A 58 0.91 -10.17 -0.30
CA ASP A 58 0.88 -10.04 1.17
C ASP A 58 0.99 -8.56 1.59
N SER A 59 1.89 -7.80 0.95
CA SER A 59 2.05 -6.37 1.23
C SER A 59 0.81 -5.56 0.87
N ILE A 60 0.15 -5.87 -0.25
CA ILE A 60 -1.08 -5.20 -0.67
C ILE A 60 -2.20 -5.49 0.31
N ASP A 61 -2.34 -6.72 0.78
CA ASP A 61 -3.38 -7.10 1.73
C ASP A 61 -3.19 -6.40 3.09
N ALA A 62 -1.95 -6.26 3.56
CA ALA A 62 -1.64 -5.42 4.71
C ALA A 62 -2.00 -3.95 4.45
N MET A 63 -1.58 -3.36 3.33
CA MET A 63 -1.94 -1.97 3.00
C MET A 63 -3.45 -1.75 2.91
N ARG A 64 -4.21 -2.72 2.39
CA ARG A 64 -5.68 -2.67 2.31
C ARG A 64 -6.32 -2.73 3.70
N ALA A 65 -5.78 -3.53 4.62
CA ALA A 65 -6.23 -3.56 6.00
C ALA A 65 -6.02 -2.20 6.66
N GLU A 66 -4.84 -1.60 6.48
CA GLU A 66 -4.49 -0.30 7.04
C GLU A 66 -5.37 0.83 6.48
N VAL A 67 -5.66 0.85 5.17
CA VAL A 67 -6.59 1.83 4.57
C VAL A 67 -7.98 1.71 5.20
N LYS A 68 -8.45 0.49 5.44
CA LYS A 68 -9.75 0.23 6.07
C LYS A 68 -9.76 0.72 7.52
N ASP A 69 -8.70 0.47 8.26
CA ASP A 69 -8.59 0.89 9.66
C ASP A 69 -8.46 2.41 9.78
N GLU A 70 -7.73 3.09 8.89
CA GLU A 70 -7.68 4.56 8.87
C GLU A 70 -9.05 5.18 8.52
N SER A 71 -9.78 4.56 7.59
CA SER A 71 -11.15 4.98 7.24
C SER A 71 -12.12 4.82 8.43
N ASN A 72 -11.96 3.75 9.22
CA ASN A 72 -12.77 3.52 10.42
C ASN A 72 -12.35 4.43 11.58
N ALA A 73 -11.05 4.72 11.72
CA ALA A 73 -10.52 5.60 12.76
C ALA A 73 -11.01 7.05 12.57
N GLN A 74 -11.14 7.53 11.33
CA GLN A 74 -11.76 8.83 11.03
C GLN A 74 -13.22 8.94 11.49
N GLY A 75 -13.96 7.83 11.50
CA GLY A 75 -15.35 7.81 12.00
C GLY A 75 -15.46 7.89 13.52
N ASN A 76 -14.43 7.44 14.25
CA ASN A 76 -14.47 7.29 15.71
C ASN A 76 -13.80 8.44 16.48
N GLN A 77 -13.24 9.44 15.79
CA GLN A 77 -12.64 10.63 16.44
C GLN A 77 -13.66 11.73 16.77
N TYR A 78 -14.97 11.46 16.63
CA TYR A 78 -16.05 12.42 16.83
C TYR A 78 -16.99 12.11 18.01
N GLU A 79 -16.65 11.18 18.92
CA GLU A 79 -17.36 11.00 20.21
C GLU A 79 -16.69 11.74 21.38
#